data_AF-A0A227J2W1-F1
#
_entry.id   AF-A0A227J2W1-F1
#
_cell.length_a   1.000
_cell.length_b   1.000
_cell.length_c   1.000
_cell.angle_alpha   90.00
_cell.angle_beta   90.00
_cell.angle_gamma   90.00
#
_symmetry.space_group_name_H-M   'P 1'
#
loop_
_entity.id
_entity.type
_entity.pdbx_description
1 polymer ?
#
loop_
_entity_poly.entity_id
_entity_poly.type
_entity_poly.pdbx_seq_one_letter_code
_entity_poly.pdbx_strand_id
1 'polypeptide(L)'
;NDKNTVFQEISEGADIIKINNFEIPARAYCSRFNFKGSDQQKVIGELSGGERNRVHLAKLLKAGGNVLLLDEPTNDLDVETLRALEEALLEFPGCAMVISHDRWFL
;
A
#
# COMPACT_ATOMS: atom_id res chain seq x y z
N ASN A 1 8.07 -11.23 5.05
CA ASN A 1 9.06 -12.34 5.02
C ASN A 1 9.97 -12.10 3.82
N ASP A 2 11.29 -12.04 4.02
CA ASP A 2 12.22 -11.64 2.96
C ASP A 2 12.26 -12.59 1.75
N LYS A 3 11.75 -13.82 1.90
CA LYS A 3 11.66 -14.81 0.80
C LYS A 3 10.35 -14.75 0.02
N ASN A 4 9.34 -14.04 0.53
CA ASN A 4 8.07 -13.93 -0.16
C ASN A 4 8.19 -12.97 -1.34
N THR A 5 7.36 -13.18 -2.36
CA THR A 5 7.16 -12.15 -3.38
C THR A 5 6.28 -11.03 -2.84
N VAL A 6 6.33 -9.86 -3.47
CA VAL A 6 5.41 -8.73 -3.18
C VAL A 6 3.96 -9.21 -3.18
N PHE A 7 3.55 -9.98 -4.19
CA PHE A 7 2.20 -10.52 -4.27
C PHE A 7 1.88 -11.39 -3.06
N GLN A 8 2.73 -12.36 -2.74
CA GLN A 8 2.51 -13.27 -1.61
C GLN A 8 2.46 -12.53 -0.28
N GLU A 9 3.29 -11.51 -0.10
CA GLU A 9 3.37 -10.75 1.14
C GLU A 9 2.14 -9.85 1.36
N ILE A 10 1.56 -9.30 0.28
CA ILE A 10 0.35 -8.47 0.34
C ILE A 10 -0.92 -9.33 0.37
N SER A 11 -1.01 -10.33 -0.52
CA SER A 11 -2.21 -11.16 -0.69
C SER A 11 -2.33 -12.27 0.33
N GLU A 12 -1.23 -12.67 0.97
CA GLU A 12 -1.14 -13.87 1.81
C GLU A 12 -1.59 -15.14 1.07
N GLY A 13 -1.42 -15.17 -0.26
CA GLY A 13 -1.82 -16.29 -1.11
C GLY A 13 -3.28 -16.26 -1.57
N ALA A 14 -4.06 -15.23 -1.21
CA ALA A 14 -5.43 -15.09 -1.68
C ALA A 14 -5.50 -14.45 -3.09
N ASP A 15 -6.42 -14.91 -3.92
CA ASP A 15 -6.71 -14.29 -5.23
C ASP A 15 -7.60 -13.04 -5.09
N ILE A 16 -8.34 -12.95 -3.97
CA ILE A 16 -9.26 -11.86 -3.64
C ILE A 16 -8.90 -11.35 -2.24
N ILE A 17 -8.71 -10.04 -2.12
CA ILE A 17 -8.52 -9.37 -0.84
C ILE A 17 -9.85 -8.77 -0.43
N LYS A 18 -10.30 -9.14 0.77
CA LYS A 18 -11.50 -8.60 1.40
C LYS A 18 -11.11 -7.54 2.42
N ILE A 19 -11.59 -6.32 2.21
CA ILE A 19 -11.39 -5.18 3.10
C ILE A 19 -12.78 -4.71 3.52
N ASN A 20 -13.16 -4.99 4.77
CA ASN A 20 -14.51 -4.74 5.28
C ASN A 20 -15.58 -5.38 4.36
N ASN A 21 -16.45 -4.55 3.75
CA ASN A 21 -17.52 -4.99 2.85
C ASN A 21 -17.12 -5.03 1.37
N PHE A 22 -15.86 -4.76 1.03
CA PHE A 22 -15.37 -4.70 -0.33
C PHE A 22 -14.45 -5.87 -0.65
N GLU A 23 -14.59 -6.41 -1.86
CA GLU A 23 -13.77 -7.50 -2.38
C GLU A 23 -13.04 -7.00 -3.64
N ILE A 24 -11.71 -7.11 -3.64
CA ILE A 24 -10.85 -6.60 -4.69
C ILE A 24 -9.91 -7.73 -5.14
N PRO A 25 -9.72 -7.97 -6.44
CA PRO A 25 -8.72 -8.92 -6.91
C PRO A 25 -7.33 -8.56 -6.38
N ALA A 26 -6.61 -9.51 -5.80
CA ALA A 26 -5.34 -9.26 -5.13
C ALA A 26 -4.29 -8.61 -6.04
N ARG A 27 -4.27 -8.98 -7.33
CA ARG A 27 -3.39 -8.37 -8.33
C ARG A 27 -3.75 -6.91 -8.64
N ALA A 28 -5.03 -6.59 -8.63
CA ALA A 28 -5.50 -5.22 -8.81
C ALA A 28 -5.12 -4.38 -7.58
N TYR A 29 -5.29 -4.94 -6.39
CA TYR A 29 -4.87 -4.30 -5.13
C TYR A 29 -3.37 -4.02 -5.10
N CYS A 30 -2.50 -4.98 -5.46
CA CYS A 30 -1.06 -4.75 -5.56
C CYS A 30 -0.70 -3.64 -6.56
N SER A 31 -1.43 -3.56 -7.68
CA SER A 31 -1.23 -2.53 -8.70
C SER A 31 -1.53 -1.11 -8.21
N ARG A 32 -2.43 -0.94 -7.23
CA ARG A 32 -2.73 0.36 -6.59
C ARG A 32 -1.53 0.93 -5.83
N PHE A 33 -0.66 0.08 -5.33
CA PHE A 33 0.60 0.46 -4.67
C PHE A 33 1.78 0.50 -5.66
N ASN A 34 1.49 0.70 -6.95
CA ASN A 34 2.45 0.77 -8.03
C ASN A 34 3.29 -0.51 -8.25
N PHE A 35 2.83 -1.68 -7.77
CA PHE A 35 3.43 -2.97 -8.10
C PHE A 35 2.75 -3.58 -9.31
N LYS A 36 3.28 -3.30 -10.50
CA LYS A 36 2.69 -3.70 -11.79
C LYS A 36 3.40 -4.92 -12.38
N GLY A 37 2.64 -5.83 -12.99
CA GLY A 37 3.19 -6.95 -13.77
C GLY A 37 4.26 -7.76 -13.04
N SER A 38 5.50 -7.70 -13.52
CA SER A 38 6.66 -8.40 -12.95
C SER A 38 7.07 -7.93 -11.56
N ASP A 39 6.76 -6.70 -11.17
CA ASP A 39 7.11 -6.18 -9.84
C ASP A 39 6.44 -6.97 -8.72
N GLN A 40 5.27 -7.55 -9.00
CA GLN A 40 4.55 -8.41 -8.07
C GLN A 40 5.29 -9.72 -7.76
N GLN A 41 6.22 -10.13 -8.64
CA GLN A 41 7.05 -11.33 -8.49
C GLN A 41 8.40 -11.05 -7.82
N LYS A 42 8.78 -9.78 -7.65
CA LYS A 42 10.00 -9.41 -6.92
C LYS A 42 9.93 -9.92 -5.48
N VAL A 43 11.07 -10.37 -4.99
CA VAL A 43 11.21 -10.88 -3.64
C VAL A 43 11.39 -9.70 -2.68
N ILE A 44 10.75 -9.73 -1.50
CA ILE A 44 10.79 -8.62 -0.52
C ILE A 44 12.24 -8.22 -0.17
N GLY A 45 13.14 -9.21 -0.09
CA GLY A 45 14.56 -8.98 0.17
C GLY A 45 15.26 -8.06 -0.84
N GLU A 46 14.80 -8.01 -2.09
CA GLU A 46 15.40 -7.26 -3.20
C GLU A 46 14.82 -5.85 -3.39
N LEU A 47 13.75 -5.54 -2.66
CA LEU A 47 13.09 -4.24 -2.75
C LEU A 47 13.92 -3.13 -2.14
N SER A 48 13.91 -1.97 -2.81
CA SER A 48 14.40 -0.70 -2.28
C SER A 48 13.62 -0.27 -1.02
N GLY A 49 14.16 0.68 -0.25
CA GLY A 49 13.49 1.21 0.94
C GLY A 49 12.08 1.76 0.66
N GLY A 50 11.92 2.51 -0.44
CA GLY A 50 10.63 3.02 -0.88
C GLY A 50 9.65 1.91 -1.28
N GLU A 51 10.12 0.92 -2.05
CA GLU A 51 9.29 -0.26 -2.39
C GLU A 51 8.87 -1.04 -1.14
N ARG A 52 9.76 -1.26 -0.17
CA ARG A 52 9.40 -1.91 1.10
C ARG A 52 8.34 -1.12 1.86
N ASN A 53 8.43 0.20 1.87
CA ASN A 53 7.43 1.04 2.51
C ASN A 53 6.05 0.93 1.82
N ARG A 54 6.01 0.86 0.48
CA ARG A 54 4.78 0.61 -0.28
C ARG A 54 4.14 -0.74 0.06
N VAL A 55 4.94 -1.80 0.21
CA VAL A 55 4.43 -3.10 0.68
C VAL A 55 3.85 -2.97 2.10
N HIS A 56 4.52 -2.23 2.99
CA HIS A 56 4.04 -2.02 4.35
C HIS A 56 2.70 -1.28 4.38
N LEU A 57 2.57 -0.20 3.61
CA LEU A 57 1.33 0.55 3.42
C LEU A 57 0.18 -0.34 2.89
N ALA A 58 0.45 -1.16 1.87
CA ALA A 58 -0.53 -2.10 1.33
C ALA A 58 -1.03 -3.09 2.40
N LYS A 59 -0.15 -3.59 3.27
CA LYS A 59 -0.54 -4.48 4.37
C LYS A 59 -1.34 -3.77 5.46
N LEU A 60 -0.97 -2.53 5.79
CA LEU A 60 -1.69 -1.71 6.77
C LEU A 60 -3.11 -1.41 6.30
N LEU A 61 -3.27 -1.01 5.04
CA LEU A 61 -4.58 -0.69 4.46
C LEU A 61 -5.46 -1.94 4.30
N LYS A 62 -4.86 -3.11 4.04
CA LYS A 62 -5.56 -4.41 4.02
C LYS A 62 -6.14 -4.78 5.37
N ALA A 63 -5.52 -4.38 6.48
CA ALA A 63 -5.99 -4.73 7.83
C ALA A 63 -7.38 -4.18 8.18
N GLY A 64 -7.98 -3.33 7.32
CA GLY A 64 -9.41 -3.03 7.37
C GLY A 64 -9.80 -2.08 8.49
N GLY A 65 -8.96 -1.10 8.82
CA GLY A 65 -9.35 -0.02 9.72
C GLY A 65 -10.47 0.83 9.11
N ASN A 66 -11.46 1.23 9.91
CA ASN A 66 -12.45 2.23 9.49
C ASN A 66 -11.84 3.64 9.44
N VAL A 67 -10.78 3.83 10.24
CA VAL A 67 -10.05 5.08 10.41
C VAL A 67 -8.57 4.77 10.25
N LEU A 68 -7.94 5.39 9.26
CA LEU A 68 -6.49 5.41 9.10
C LEU A 68 -5.94 6.62 9.85
N LEU A 69 -4.99 6.43 10.76
CA LEU A 69 -4.24 7.52 11.39
C LEU A 69 -2.82 7.49 10.85
N LEU A 70 -2.47 8.49 10.03
CA LEU A 70 -1.12 8.63 9.47
C LEU A 70 -0.46 9.86 10.08
N ASP A 71 0.65 9.66 10.80
CA ASP A 71 1.44 10.74 11.38
C ASP A 71 2.71 10.96 10.56
N GLU A 72 2.80 12.10 9.87
CA GLU A 72 3.85 12.46 8.89
C GLU A 72 4.18 11.35 7.88
N PRO A 73 3.20 10.81 7.13
CA PRO A 73 3.47 9.72 6.19
C PRO A 73 4.34 10.16 5.01
N THR A 74 4.50 11.47 4.79
CA THR A 74 5.36 12.05 3.75
C THR A 74 6.84 11.94 4.08
N ASN A 75 7.18 11.68 5.34
CA ASN A 75 8.57 11.56 5.76
C ASN A 75 9.19 10.30 5.14
N ASP A 76 10.39 10.44 4.58
CA ASP A 76 11.12 9.37 3.89
C ASP A 76 10.43 8.76 2.64
N LEU A 77 9.36 9.38 2.12
CA LEU A 77 8.73 9.00 0.87
C LEU A 77 9.28 9.78 -0.33
N ASP A 78 9.53 9.06 -1.42
CA ASP A 78 9.73 9.68 -2.72
C ASP A 78 8.39 10.18 -3.29
N VAL A 79 8.47 11.12 -4.24
CA VAL A 79 7.30 11.76 -4.87
C VAL A 79 6.36 10.73 -5.52
N GLU A 80 6.92 9.63 -6.04
CA GLU A 80 6.14 8.57 -6.68
C GLU A 80 5.35 7.76 -5.66
N THR A 81 5.92 7.47 -4.49
CA THR A 81 5.21 6.77 -3.41
C THR A 81 4.18 7.66 -2.74
N LEU A 82 4.45 8.97 -2.63
CA LEU A 82 3.46 9.94 -2.17
C LEU A 82 2.19 9.93 -3.02
N ARG A 83 2.35 9.95 -4.35
CA ARG A 83 1.21 9.84 -5.27
C ARG A 83 0.47 8.51 -5.15
N ALA A 84 1.19 7.41 -4.99
CA ALA A 84 0.57 6.10 -4.78
C ALA A 84 -0.22 6.06 -3.45
N LEU A 85 0.26 6.74 -2.41
CA LEU A 85 -0.45 6.89 -1.15
C LEU A 85 -1.70 7.76 -1.31
N GLU A 86 -1.61 8.90 -2.00
CA GLU A 86 -2.76 9.77 -2.32
C GLU A 86 -3.84 9.01 -3.10
N GLU A 87 -3.48 8.30 -4.17
CA GLU A 87 -4.41 7.49 -4.96
C GLU A 87 -5.04 6.38 -4.10
N ALA A 88 -4.24 5.70 -3.27
CA ALA A 88 -4.74 4.65 -2.37
C ALA A 88 -5.70 5.21 -1.30
N LEU A 89 -5.44 6.41 -0.78
CA LEU A 89 -6.31 7.11 0.18
C LEU A 89 -7.61 7.57 -0.48
N LEU A 90 -7.57 8.08 -1.72
CA LEU A 90 -8.76 8.46 -2.48
C LEU A 90 -9.68 7.27 -2.77
N GLU A 91 -9.10 6.09 -3.00
CA GLU A 91 -9.85 4.84 -3.22
C GLU A 91 -10.17 4.08 -1.93
N PHE A 92 -9.73 4.58 -0.77
CA PHE A 92 -9.93 3.91 0.52
C PHE A 92 -11.39 4.06 0.98
N PRO A 93 -12.11 2.95 1.25
CA PRO A 93 -13.52 3.00 1.62
C PRO A 93 -13.76 3.36 3.10
N GLY A 94 -12.83 4.08 3.75
CA GLY A 94 -12.88 4.47 5.16
C GLY A 94 -12.53 5.94 5.35
N CYS A 95 -12.38 6.36 6.61
CA CYS A 95 -11.86 7.68 6.94
C CYS A 95 -10.34 7.62 7.05
N ALA A 96 -9.64 8.66 6.59
CA ALA A 96 -8.22 8.85 6.86
C ALA A 96 -8.01 10.19 7.55
N MET A 97 -7.27 10.18 8.65
CA MET A 97 -6.75 11.37 9.31
C MET A 97 -5.24 11.37 9.09
N VAL A 98 -4.79 12.34 8.30
CA VAL A 98 -3.38 12.49 7.95
C VAL A 98 -2.85 13.76 8.61
N ILE A 99 -1.82 13.61 9.42
CA ILE A 99 -1.00 14.70 9.95
C ILE A 99 0.20 14.80 9.00
N SER A 100 0.39 15.96 8.38
CA SER A 100 1.48 16.21 7.44
C SER A 100 1.91 17.67 7.51
N HIS A 101 3.21 17.90 7.44
CA HIS A 101 3.80 19.23 7.24
C HIS A 101 4.02 19.56 5.75
N ASP A 102 3.75 18.64 4.83
CA ASP A 102 3.90 18.85 3.38
C ASP A 102 2.64 19.52 2.79
N ARG A 103 2.83 20.70 2.21
CA ARG A 103 1.78 21.51 1.58
C ARG A 103 1.25 20.93 0.27
N TRP A 104 1.99 20.03 -0.38
CA TRP A 104 1.51 19.35 -1.59
C TRP A 104 0.54 18.20 -1.28
N PHE A 105 0.62 17.64 -0.08
CA PHE A 105 -0.19 16.51 0.38
C PHE A 105 -1.50 16.94 1.09
N LEU A 106 -1.62 18.23 1.42
CA LEU A 106 -2.80 18.88 2.03
C LEU A 106 -3.72 19.47 0.96
#